data_AF-A0A951KRY6-F1
#
_entry.id   AF-A0A951KRY6-F1
#
_cell.length_a   1.000
_cell.length_b   1.000
_cell.length_c   1.000
_cell.angle_alpha   90.00
_cell.angle_beta   90.00
_cell.angle_gamma   90.00
#
_symmetry.space_group_name_H-M   'P 1'
#
loop_
_entity.id
_entity.type
_entity.pdbx_description
1 polymer ?
#
loop_
_entity_poly.entity_id
_entity_poly.type
_entity_poly.pdbx_seq_one_letter_code
_entity_poly.pdbx_strand_id
1 'polypeptide(L)'
;MPEKGAPPNVHPVQRRVLKALESLSSPLLPDDYLELVNPLWSTRELRGRIVKVKHETANAATILIKPGYRWPGHKPGQYVRIGIDIDGVRHWRAYSLTSDPWREDGLISITPKRVDSGQVSPYLVQEAGPGTIISLSKIEG
;
A
#
# COMPACT_ATOMS: atom_id res chain seq x y z
N MET A 1 11.19 16.62 -4.42
CA MET A 1 10.15 16.48 -3.36
C MET A 1 10.04 15.02 -3.00
N PRO A 2 10.03 14.64 -1.71
CA PRO A 2 9.74 13.26 -1.33
C PRO A 2 8.31 12.92 -1.72
N GLU A 3 8.13 11.83 -2.48
CA GLU A 3 6.81 11.35 -2.86
C GLU A 3 6.11 10.73 -1.64
N LYS A 4 4.85 11.12 -1.42
CA LYS A 4 4.04 10.71 -0.27
C LYS A 4 2.90 9.81 -0.72
N GLY A 5 2.56 8.81 0.09
CA GLY A 5 1.39 7.95 -0.13
C GLY A 5 0.06 8.72 -0.11
N ALA A 6 -1.01 8.09 -0.62
CA ALA A 6 -2.35 8.70 -0.56
C ALA A 6 -2.82 8.86 0.89
N PRO A 7 -3.57 9.91 1.25
CA PRO A 7 -4.25 9.92 2.55
C PRO A 7 -5.29 8.79 2.60
N PRO A 8 -5.41 8.06 3.72
CA PRO A 8 -6.37 6.97 3.85
C PRO A 8 -7.82 7.49 3.88
N ASN A 9 -8.74 6.70 3.33
CA ASN A 9 -10.17 6.99 3.37
C ASN A 9 -10.78 6.46 4.68
N VAL A 10 -10.77 7.30 5.72
CA VAL A 10 -11.35 7.01 7.04
C VAL A 10 -12.79 7.53 7.15
N HIS A 11 -13.66 6.80 7.85
CA HIS A 11 -15.04 7.24 8.07
C HIS A 11 -15.07 8.57 8.87
N PRO A 12 -15.95 9.54 8.54
CA PRO A 12 -15.96 10.87 9.17
C PRO A 12 -16.11 10.84 10.70
N VAL A 13 -16.83 9.86 11.24
CA VAL A 13 -16.99 9.66 12.69
C VAL A 13 -15.68 9.22 13.35
N GLN A 14 -14.95 8.27 12.76
CA GLN A 14 -13.66 7.81 13.27
C GLN A 14 -12.63 8.95 13.25
N ARG A 15 -12.67 9.79 12.22
CA ARG A 15 -11.81 10.97 12.12
C ARG A 15 -12.06 12.00 13.22
N ARG A 16 -13.32 12.17 13.66
CA ARG A 16 -13.67 13.07 14.78
C ARG A 16 -13.23 12.50 16.12
N VAL A 17 -13.37 11.19 16.32
CA VAL A 17 -12.90 10.52 17.54
C VAL A 17 -11.38 10.60 17.67
N LEU A 18 -10.63 10.34 16.58
CA LEU A 18 -9.17 10.47 16.58
C LEU A 18 -8.74 11.92 16.92
N LYS A 19 -9.37 12.93 16.31
CA LYS A 19 -9.10 14.34 16.61
C LYS A 19 -9.45 14.74 18.05
N ALA A 20 -10.51 14.18 18.62
CA ALA A 20 -10.90 14.43 20.00
C ALA A 20 -9.91 13.77 20.99
N LEU A 21 -9.38 12.60 20.65
CA LEU A 21 -8.34 11.94 21.44
C LEU A 21 -7.01 12.70 21.33
N GLU A 22 -6.63 13.19 20.15
CA GLU A 22 -5.48 14.09 19.98
C GLU A 22 -5.57 15.33 20.88
N SER A 23 -6.77 15.91 21.07
CA SER A 23 -6.92 17.09 21.92
C SER A 23 -6.90 16.77 23.42
N LEU A 24 -7.07 15.51 23.80
CA LEU A 24 -7.16 15.07 25.20
C LEU A 24 -5.85 14.47 25.73
N SER A 25 -4.87 14.11 24.89
CA SER A 25 -3.67 13.37 25.31
C SER A 25 -2.33 13.88 24.75
N SER A 26 -2.11 15.21 24.72
CA SER A 26 -0.79 15.78 24.40
C SER A 26 0.10 15.80 25.66
N PRO A 27 1.29 15.14 25.66
CA PRO A 27 2.41 15.57 24.81
C PRO A 27 3.07 14.50 23.91
N LEU A 28 2.52 13.29 23.76
CA LEU A 28 3.08 12.30 22.82
C LEU A 28 1.95 11.66 21.99
N LEU A 29 2.11 11.73 20.66
CA LEU A 29 1.06 11.42 19.68
C LEU A 29 0.58 9.95 19.76
N PRO A 30 -0.73 9.70 19.88
CA PRO A 30 -1.31 8.34 19.84
C PRO A 30 -1.04 7.55 18.55
N ASP A 31 -0.71 8.23 17.43
CA ASP A 31 -0.45 7.61 16.12
C ASP A 31 0.75 6.64 16.15
N ASP A 32 1.81 6.96 16.90
CA ASP A 32 3.03 6.15 16.93
C ASP A 32 2.80 4.82 17.68
N TYR A 33 1.85 4.79 18.62
CA TYR A 33 1.43 3.55 19.29
C TYR A 33 0.53 2.67 18.40
N LEU A 34 -0.27 3.27 17.50
CA LEU A 34 -1.14 2.52 16.60
C LEU A 34 -0.36 1.83 15.47
N GLU A 35 0.72 2.44 14.96
CA GLU A 35 1.63 1.77 14.02
C GLU A 35 2.36 0.57 14.68
N LEU A 36 2.58 0.62 16.01
CA LEU A 36 3.13 -0.49 16.79
C LEU A 36 2.16 -1.69 16.88
N VAL A 37 0.85 -1.43 16.86
CA VAL A 37 -0.21 -2.45 16.95
C VAL A 37 -0.62 -3.00 15.57
N ASN A 38 -0.66 -2.15 14.53
CA ASN A 38 -0.84 -2.59 13.15
C ASN A 38 -0.20 -1.58 12.17
N PRO A 39 0.89 -1.97 11.47
CA PRO A 39 1.58 -1.10 10.52
C PRO A 39 0.71 -0.59 9.36
N LEU A 40 -0.47 -1.19 9.12
CA LEU A 40 -1.43 -0.77 8.09
C LEU A 40 -2.30 0.43 8.48
N TRP A 41 -2.35 0.82 9.76
CA TRP A 41 -3.22 1.87 10.27
C TRP A 41 -2.59 3.26 10.27
N SER A 42 -1.66 3.52 9.34
CA SER A 42 -1.09 4.86 9.20
C SER A 42 -2.14 5.82 8.66
N THR A 43 -2.40 6.92 9.39
CA THR A 43 -3.32 7.99 9.01
C THR A 43 -2.74 8.94 7.95
N ARG A 44 -1.43 8.80 7.65
CA ARG A 44 -0.66 9.69 6.77
C ARG A 44 -0.52 9.16 5.35
N GLU A 45 -0.36 7.85 5.20
CA GLU A 45 -0.16 7.18 3.92
C GLU A 45 -0.98 5.88 3.85
N LEU A 46 -1.69 5.69 2.75
CA LEU A 46 -2.44 4.47 2.47
C LEU A 46 -1.43 3.34 2.33
N ARG A 47 -1.45 2.41 3.28
CA ARG A 47 -0.62 1.21 3.21
C ARG A 47 -1.44 0.02 2.74
N GLY A 48 -0.78 -0.95 2.14
CA GLY A 48 -1.32 -2.24 1.78
C GLY A 48 -0.47 -3.36 2.35
N ARG A 49 -1.08 -4.53 2.56
CA ARG A 49 -0.36 -5.76 2.90
C ARG A 49 -0.42 -6.70 1.73
N ILE A 50 0.72 -7.22 1.31
CA ILE A 50 0.76 -8.33 0.37
C ILE A 50 0.13 -9.54 1.06
N VAL A 51 -0.95 -10.07 0.48
CA VAL A 51 -1.63 -11.27 1.01
C VAL A 51 -1.21 -12.52 0.28
N LYS A 52 -0.78 -12.38 -0.97
CA LYS A 52 -0.31 -13.49 -1.80
C LYS A 52 0.59 -12.98 -2.90
N VAL A 53 1.65 -13.74 -3.16
CA VAL A 53 2.51 -13.59 -4.34
C VAL A 53 2.29 -14.84 -5.19
N LYS A 54 1.88 -14.66 -6.44
CA LYS A 54 1.68 -15.74 -7.40
C LYS A 54 2.66 -15.56 -8.54
N HIS A 55 3.68 -16.40 -8.62
CA HIS A 55 4.60 -16.43 -9.76
C HIS A 55 3.84 -16.88 -11.01
N GLU A 56 3.75 -16.00 -12.01
CA GLU A 56 3.18 -16.34 -13.32
C GLU A 56 4.26 -16.94 -14.22
N THR A 57 5.51 -16.47 -14.07
CA THR A 57 6.69 -17.00 -14.76
C THR A 57 7.93 -16.88 -13.87
N ALA A 58 9.09 -17.33 -14.34
CA ALA A 58 10.38 -17.13 -13.65
C ALA A 58 10.72 -15.65 -13.40
N ASN A 59 10.17 -14.73 -14.20
CA ASN A 59 10.50 -13.30 -14.17
C ASN A 59 9.27 -12.40 -13.97
N ALA A 60 8.11 -12.94 -13.62
CA ALA A 60 6.91 -12.14 -13.39
C ALA A 60 6.03 -12.77 -12.32
N ALA A 61 5.49 -11.93 -11.44
CA ALA A 61 4.61 -12.37 -10.37
C ALA A 61 3.41 -11.43 -10.25
N THR A 62 2.23 -12.01 -10.01
CA THR A 62 1.04 -11.27 -9.61
C THR A 62 1.04 -11.11 -8.09
N ILE A 63 1.06 -9.87 -7.63
CA ILE A 63 1.04 -9.52 -6.21
C ILE A 63 -0.38 -9.13 -5.85
N LEU A 64 -1.02 -9.89 -4.96
CA LEU A 64 -2.31 -9.54 -4.37
C LEU A 64 -2.09 -8.74 -3.11
N ILE A 65 -2.72 -7.58 -3.05
CA ILE A 65 -2.54 -6.58 -2.01
C ILE A 65 -3.90 -6.33 -1.38
N LYS A 66 -3.96 -6.40 -0.04
CA LYS A 66 -5.08 -5.93 0.76
C LYS A 66 -4.79 -4.51 1.23
N PRO A 67 -5.49 -3.49 0.72
CA PRO A 67 -5.38 -2.13 1.25
C PRO A 67 -5.78 -2.09 2.73
N GLY A 68 -5.07 -1.28 3.53
CA GLY A 68 -5.33 -1.13 4.96
C GLY A 68 -6.65 -0.40 5.27
N TYR A 69 -7.13 0.39 4.31
CA TYR A 69 -8.41 1.11 4.35
C TYR A 69 -9.24 0.79 3.11
N ARG A 70 -10.49 1.27 3.08
CA ARG A 70 -11.39 1.06 1.95
C ARG A 70 -10.74 1.55 0.65
N TRP A 71 -10.53 0.63 -0.29
CA TRP A 71 -10.09 0.96 -1.63
C TRP A 71 -11.21 1.74 -2.35
N PRO A 72 -10.92 2.89 -2.96
CA PRO A 72 -11.95 3.70 -3.62
C PRO A 72 -12.46 3.10 -4.93
N GLY A 73 -11.87 2.00 -5.41
CA GLY A 73 -12.11 1.46 -6.75
C GLY A 73 -11.21 2.12 -7.79
N HIS A 74 -11.10 1.52 -8.97
CA HIS A 74 -10.27 2.02 -10.08
C HIS A 74 -10.95 1.75 -11.43
N LYS A 75 -10.48 2.37 -12.50
CA LYS A 75 -10.90 2.07 -13.88
C LYS A 75 -9.84 1.24 -14.60
N PRO A 76 -10.21 0.41 -15.59
CA PRO A 76 -9.25 -0.27 -16.43
C PRO A 76 -8.28 0.72 -17.08
N GLY A 77 -6.99 0.36 -17.12
CA GLY A 77 -5.91 1.21 -17.64
C GLY A 77 -5.25 2.13 -16.61
N GLN A 78 -5.84 2.28 -15.41
CA GLN A 78 -5.23 3.06 -14.33
C GLN A 78 -4.08 2.31 -13.65
N TYR A 79 -3.23 3.08 -12.96
CA TYR A 79 -2.09 2.57 -12.22
C TYR A 79 -2.04 3.15 -10.81
N VAL A 80 -1.28 2.48 -9.95
CA VAL A 80 -0.93 2.94 -8.62
C VAL A 80 0.57 2.89 -8.46
N ARG A 81 1.14 3.80 -7.68
CA ARG A 81 2.54 3.75 -7.30
C ARG A 81 2.67 3.00 -5.99
N ILE A 82 3.60 2.05 -6.00
CA ILE A 82 3.95 1.24 -4.85
C ILE A 82 5.26 1.77 -4.27
N GLY A 83 5.19 2.17 -3.00
CA GLY A 83 6.35 2.52 -2.20
C GLY A 83 6.78 1.31 -1.36
N ILE A 84 8.04 0.91 -1.47
CA ILE A 84 8.59 -0.21 -0.71
C ILE A 84 9.93 0.17 -0.10
N ASP A 85 10.16 -0.23 1.14
CA ASP A 85 11.41 0.03 1.85
C ASP A 85 12.34 -1.17 1.61
N ILE A 86 13.45 -0.92 0.90
CA ILE A 86 14.50 -1.90 0.61
C ILE A 86 15.79 -1.35 1.24
N ASP A 87 16.43 -2.13 2.09
CA ASP A 87 17.66 -1.73 2.82
C ASP A 87 17.54 -0.37 3.54
N GLY A 88 16.35 -0.10 4.11
CA GLY A 88 16.07 1.14 4.84
C GLY A 88 15.78 2.35 3.94
N VAL A 89 15.77 2.20 2.62
CA VAL A 89 15.47 3.27 1.66
C VAL A 89 14.12 3.02 0.99
N ARG A 90 13.28 4.06 0.95
CA ARG A 90 11.97 3.98 0.28
C ARG A 90 12.10 4.18 -1.22
N HIS A 91 11.66 3.19 -1.99
CA HIS A 91 11.60 3.24 -3.44
C HIS A 91 10.16 3.24 -3.94
N TRP A 92 9.85 4.15 -4.86
CA TRP A 92 8.54 4.26 -5.49
C TRP A 92 8.56 3.82 -6.95
N ARG A 93 7.62 2.97 -7.37
CA ARG A 93 7.42 2.61 -8.79
C ARG A 93 5.94 2.52 -9.14
N ALA A 94 5.60 2.97 -10.34
CA ALA A 94 4.26 2.88 -10.89
C ALA A 94 4.00 1.47 -11.44
N TYR A 95 2.84 0.91 -11.13
CA TYR A 95 2.36 -0.36 -11.66
C TYR A 95 0.89 -0.26 -12.04
N SER A 96 0.55 -0.71 -13.23
CA SER A 96 -0.83 -0.85 -13.68
C SER A 96 -1.59 -1.82 -12.78
N LEU A 97 -2.83 -1.46 -12.48
CA LEU A 97 -3.73 -2.34 -11.74
C LEU A 97 -4.20 -3.45 -12.69
N THR A 98 -4.03 -4.70 -12.26
CA THR A 98 -4.37 -5.90 -13.03
C THR A 98 -5.58 -6.65 -12.47
N SER A 99 -6.11 -6.19 -11.34
CA SER A 99 -7.33 -6.71 -10.72
C SER A 99 -8.58 -6.14 -11.38
N ASP A 100 -9.71 -6.85 -11.23
CA ASP A 100 -11.02 -6.29 -11.54
C ASP A 100 -11.32 -5.07 -10.63
N PRO A 101 -11.75 -3.92 -11.17
CA PRO A 101 -12.29 -2.78 -10.43
C PRO A 101 -13.30 -3.10 -9.33
N TRP A 102 -14.13 -4.13 -9.54
CA TRP A 102 -15.31 -4.44 -8.73
C TRP A 102 -15.14 -5.74 -7.95
N ARG A 103 -13.90 -6.17 -7.73
CA ARG A 103 -13.59 -7.41 -7.03
C ARG A 103 -14.18 -7.40 -5.61
N GLU A 104 -14.99 -8.41 -5.30
CA GLU A 104 -15.76 -8.48 -4.04
C GLU A 104 -14.89 -8.67 -2.79
N ASP A 105 -13.71 -9.28 -2.92
CA ASP A 105 -12.78 -9.51 -1.80
C ASP A 105 -12.00 -8.25 -1.38
N GLY A 106 -12.17 -7.15 -2.11
CA GLY A 106 -11.51 -5.86 -1.85
C GLY A 106 -10.00 -5.88 -2.05
N LEU A 107 -9.45 -6.91 -2.69
CA LEU A 107 -8.04 -6.99 -3.05
C LEU A 107 -7.78 -6.26 -4.36
N ILE A 108 -6.60 -5.68 -4.45
CA ILE A 108 -6.06 -5.18 -5.72
C ILE A 108 -4.87 -6.03 -6.13
N SER A 109 -4.56 -6.07 -7.42
CA SER A 109 -3.38 -6.75 -7.90
C SER A 109 -2.56 -5.90 -8.86
N ILE A 110 -1.27 -6.15 -8.82
CA ILE A 110 -0.31 -5.70 -9.83
C ILE A 110 0.47 -6.92 -10.33
N THR A 111 0.96 -6.87 -11.55
CA THR A 111 1.75 -7.97 -12.13
C THR A 111 3.09 -7.44 -12.64
N PRO A 112 4.03 -7.09 -11.73
CA PRO A 112 5.37 -6.66 -12.11
C PRO A 112 6.11 -7.76 -12.88
N LYS A 113 6.80 -7.33 -13.94
CA LYS A 113 7.89 -8.08 -14.56
C LYS A 113 9.21 -7.62 -13.95
N ARG A 114 10.08 -8.57 -13.63
CA ARG A 114 11.45 -8.34 -13.16
C ARG A 114 12.24 -7.60 -14.23
N VAL A 115 12.91 -6.53 -13.80
CA VAL A 115 13.89 -5.76 -14.56
C VAL A 115 15.18 -5.74 -13.76
N ASP A 116 16.23 -6.37 -14.29
CA ASP A 116 17.49 -6.61 -13.57
C ASP A 116 18.23 -5.33 -13.16
N SER A 117 18.04 -4.24 -13.90
CA SER A 117 18.60 -2.94 -13.56
C SER A 117 17.82 -2.17 -12.49
N GLY A 118 16.64 -2.66 -12.09
CA GLY A 118 15.78 -2.05 -11.07
C GLY A 118 15.90 -2.74 -9.71
N GLN A 119 15.47 -2.06 -8.64
CA GLN A 119 15.48 -2.63 -7.28
C GLN A 119 14.10 -3.15 -6.83
N VAL A 120 13.04 -2.42 -7.17
CA VAL A 120 11.67 -2.74 -6.72
C VAL A 120 11.12 -4.00 -7.39
N SER A 121 11.27 -4.14 -8.71
CA SER A 121 10.68 -5.28 -9.42
C SER A 121 11.35 -6.62 -9.10
N PRO A 122 12.70 -6.74 -8.98
CA PRO A 122 13.30 -7.97 -8.48
C PRO A 122 12.84 -8.30 -7.06
N TYR A 123 12.83 -7.33 -6.16
CA TYR A 123 12.37 -7.54 -4.79
C TYR A 123 10.92 -8.07 -4.75
N LEU A 124 10.00 -7.42 -5.46
CA LEU A 124 8.59 -7.85 -5.50
C LEU A 124 8.41 -9.25 -6.09
N VAL A 125 9.23 -9.63 -7.08
CA VAL A 125 9.12 -10.93 -7.75
C VAL A 125 9.82 -12.04 -6.96
N GLN A 126 10.90 -11.75 -6.24
CA GLN A 126 11.78 -12.80 -5.70
C GLN A 126 11.80 -12.87 -4.17
N GLU A 127 11.61 -11.74 -3.49
CA GLU A 127 11.83 -11.63 -2.05
C GLU A 127 10.55 -11.30 -1.27
N ALA A 128 9.65 -10.51 -1.89
CA ALA A 128 8.39 -10.14 -1.26
C ALA A 128 7.52 -11.37 -0.99
N GLY A 129 6.87 -11.38 0.17
CA GLY A 129 6.00 -12.48 0.60
C GLY A 129 4.71 -11.99 1.24
N PRO A 130 3.77 -12.90 1.55
CA PRO A 130 2.61 -12.57 2.37
C PRO A 130 3.04 -11.92 3.69
N GLY A 131 2.38 -10.82 4.06
CA GLY A 131 2.70 -10.03 5.25
C GLY A 131 3.53 -8.78 4.97
N THR A 132 4.26 -8.71 3.85
CA THR A 132 5.02 -7.51 3.46
C THR A 132 4.10 -6.29 3.37
N ILE A 133 4.52 -5.20 4.02
CA ILE A 133 3.79 -3.93 4.04
C ILE A 133 4.36 -3.03 2.96
N ILE A 134 3.47 -2.42 2.19
CA ILE A 134 3.80 -1.49 1.11
C ILE A 134 2.99 -0.21 1.23
N SER A 135 3.53 0.88 0.71
CA SER A 135 2.83 2.16 0.60
C SER A 135 2.13 2.25 -0.76
N LEU A 136 0.93 2.82 -0.79
CA LEU A 136 0.10 3.00 -1.97
C LEU A 136 -0.11 4.50 -2.22
N SER A 137 0.12 4.95 -3.45
CA SER A 137 -0.24 6.30 -3.87
C SER A 137 -1.74 6.43 -4.17
N LYS A 138 -2.14 7.62 -4.63
CA LYS A 138 -3.45 7.76 -5.26
C LYS A 138 -3.44 7.00 -6.58
N ILE A 139 -4.63 6.63 -7.03
CA ILE A 139 -4.83 6.04 -8.34
C ILE A 139 -4.66 7.14 -9.38
N GLU A 140 -3.90 6.85 -10.43
CA GLU A 140 -3.55 7.77 -11.50
C GLU A 140 -3.80 7.12 -12.87
N GLY A 141 -3.94 7.95 -13.90
CA GLY A 141 -4.27 7.52 -15.27
C GLY A 141 -5.74 7.62 -15.63
#